data_AF-A0A1L5J5C5-F1
#
_entry.id   AF-A0A1L5J5C5-F1
#
_cell.length_a   1.000
_cell.length_b   1.000
_cell.length_c   1.000
_cell.angle_alpha   90.00
_cell.angle_beta   90.00
_cell.angle_gamma   90.00
#
_symmetry.space_group_name_H-M   'P 1'
#
loop_
_entity.id
_entity.type
_entity.pdbx_description
1 polymer ?
#
loop_
_entity_poly.entity_id
_entity_poly.type
_entity_poly.pdbx_seq_one_letter_code
_entity_poly.pdbx_strand_id
1 'polypeptide(L)'
;GLGNFLTYGDFPEKGMDDPASYLIPAGAILNRDLSTIHDVDMNASDEIQEYIAHSWYDYEAGKELPLHPYAGETRLNYTGPKPPYEHLDVDQSYSWLKSPRWKGHAMEVGPLARVLMLYARGHAQTRELVGMTLSKLDIPVEALFSTLGRTAARTLETKIIGDTMQTWYDNLIANIKAGDTKTFNEVLWDPSSWPSEARGVGFMEAPRGGLAHWIVIEDGKIKNYQAVVPSTW
;
A
#
# COMPACT_ATOMS: atom_id res chain seq x y z
N GLY A 1 -3.97 -2.09 17.08
CA GLY A 1 -3.00 -2.63 18.04
C GLY A 1 -2.31 -3.88 17.51
N LEU A 2 -1.95 -3.87 16.22
CA LEU A 2 -1.39 -5.05 15.53
C LEU A 2 0.11 -5.19 15.80
N GLY A 3 0.84 -4.09 15.66
CA GLY A 3 2.31 -4.10 15.72
C GLY A 3 2.98 -4.49 14.40
N ASN A 4 2.21 -4.74 13.35
CA ASN A 4 2.71 -5.04 12.01
C ASN A 4 2.40 -3.87 11.08
N PHE A 5 3.35 -3.50 10.23
CA PHE A 5 3.24 -2.35 9.33
C PHE A 5 3.68 -2.74 7.93
N LEU A 6 3.00 -2.22 6.90
CA LEU A 6 3.27 -2.54 5.51
C LEU A 6 3.38 -1.28 4.66
N THR A 7 4.42 -1.23 3.82
CA THR A 7 4.58 -0.23 2.76
C THR A 7 4.91 -0.93 1.44
N TYR A 8 4.36 -0.40 0.36
CA TYR A 8 4.59 -0.86 -1.01
C TYR A 8 5.75 -0.13 -1.69
N GLY A 9 6.07 1.05 -1.17
CA GLY A 9 7.07 1.95 -1.71
C GLY A 9 6.53 2.86 -2.81
N ASP A 10 7.13 4.06 -2.92
CA ASP A 10 6.70 5.11 -3.84
C ASP A 10 7.74 6.24 -3.97
N PHE A 11 7.48 7.17 -4.89
CA PHE A 11 8.29 8.33 -5.26
C PHE A 11 9.70 7.91 -5.75
N PRO A 12 9.80 7.23 -6.91
CA PRO A 12 11.07 6.86 -7.51
C PRO A 12 11.88 8.07 -7.98
N GLU A 13 13.16 8.11 -7.64
CA GLU A 13 14.10 9.10 -8.18
C GLU A 13 14.60 8.72 -9.59
N LYS A 14 14.85 7.43 -9.85
CA LYS A 14 15.51 6.95 -11.09
C LYS A 14 14.57 6.23 -12.05
N GLY A 15 13.33 6.01 -11.67
CA GLY A 15 12.31 5.32 -12.47
C GLY A 15 11.59 4.23 -11.68
N MET A 16 10.45 3.78 -12.21
CA MET A 16 9.61 2.79 -11.52
C MET A 16 10.30 1.42 -11.36
N ASP A 17 11.22 1.07 -12.26
CA ASP A 17 11.97 -0.20 -12.24
C ASP A 17 13.17 -0.19 -11.28
N ASP A 18 13.39 0.89 -10.51
CA ASP A 18 14.45 0.99 -9.50
C ASP A 18 13.88 1.21 -8.08
N PRO A 19 13.43 0.13 -7.39
CA PRO A 19 12.93 0.20 -6.02
C PRO A 19 13.92 0.79 -5.01
N ALA A 20 15.23 0.71 -5.27
CA ALA A 20 16.23 1.28 -4.37
C ALA A 20 16.24 2.82 -4.42
N SER A 21 15.63 3.41 -5.44
CA SER A 21 15.50 4.86 -5.62
C SER A 21 14.23 5.45 -5.02
N TYR A 22 13.36 4.64 -4.41
CA TYR A 22 12.11 5.13 -3.84
C TYR A 22 12.36 5.94 -2.57
N LEU A 23 11.78 7.13 -2.47
CA LEU A 23 11.80 7.90 -1.21
C LEU A 23 11.15 7.10 -0.09
N ILE A 24 9.97 6.52 -0.35
CA ILE A 24 9.33 5.60 0.58
C ILE A 24 9.73 4.19 0.17
N PRO A 25 10.49 3.45 0.98
CA PRO A 25 10.88 2.09 0.63
C PRO A 25 9.73 1.10 0.83
N ALA A 26 9.71 0.05 0.03
CA ALA A 26 8.85 -1.12 0.23
C ALA A 26 9.35 -1.93 1.44
N GLY A 27 8.41 -2.56 2.16
CA GLY A 27 8.75 -3.50 3.21
C GLY A 27 7.62 -3.78 4.19
N ALA A 28 7.81 -4.81 5.00
CA ALA A 28 6.95 -5.15 6.13
C ALA A 28 7.77 -5.15 7.43
N ILE A 29 7.18 -4.57 8.48
CA ILE A 29 7.66 -4.63 9.86
C ILE A 29 6.71 -5.53 10.64
N LEU A 30 7.22 -6.48 11.41
CA LEU A 30 6.42 -7.37 12.24
C LEU A 30 6.71 -7.15 13.72
N ASN A 31 5.69 -7.33 14.58
CA ASN A 31 5.84 -7.33 16.03
C ASN A 31 6.55 -6.09 16.63
N ARG A 32 6.44 -4.95 15.94
CA ARG A 32 7.12 -3.67 16.27
C ARG A 32 8.66 -3.74 16.20
N ASP A 33 9.22 -4.78 15.61
CA ASP A 33 10.67 -4.92 15.44
C ASP A 33 11.18 -4.02 14.31
N LEU A 34 11.75 -2.87 14.67
CA LEU A 34 12.34 -1.92 13.71
C LEU A 34 13.75 -2.32 13.25
N SER A 35 14.33 -3.40 13.79
CA SER A 35 15.64 -3.91 13.37
C SER A 35 15.55 -4.86 12.17
N THR A 36 14.37 -5.45 11.96
CA THR A 36 14.11 -6.39 10.86
C THR A 36 13.07 -5.81 9.91
N ILE A 37 13.43 -5.70 8.64
CA ILE A 37 12.50 -5.32 7.57
C ILE A 37 12.40 -6.51 6.63
N HIS A 38 11.18 -6.98 6.40
CA HIS A 38 10.89 -8.05 5.48
C HIS A 38 10.56 -7.49 4.09
N ASP A 39 11.05 -8.16 3.06
CA ASP A 39 10.74 -7.82 1.67
C ASP A 39 9.28 -8.16 1.35
N VAL A 40 8.71 -7.40 0.42
CA VAL A 40 7.33 -7.54 -0.05
C VAL A 40 7.36 -7.80 -1.54
N ASP A 41 6.80 -8.93 -1.97
CA ASP A 41 6.64 -9.29 -3.38
C ASP A 41 5.15 -9.21 -3.77
N MET A 42 4.84 -8.22 -4.61
CA MET A 42 3.50 -7.96 -5.13
C MET A 42 2.96 -9.04 -6.08
N ASN A 43 3.81 -9.94 -6.56
CA ASN A 43 3.44 -11.00 -7.50
C ASN A 43 3.42 -12.39 -6.86
N ALA A 44 3.94 -12.52 -5.63
CA ALA A 44 3.94 -13.77 -4.89
C ALA A 44 2.52 -14.10 -4.39
N SER A 45 2.00 -15.26 -4.83
CA SER A 45 0.61 -15.65 -4.59
C SER A 45 0.26 -15.93 -3.11
N ASP A 46 1.28 -16.12 -2.28
CA ASP A 46 1.19 -16.42 -0.85
C ASP A 46 1.52 -15.21 0.05
N GLU A 47 1.79 -14.04 -0.53
CA GLU A 47 2.02 -12.82 0.23
C GLU A 47 0.74 -12.02 0.47
N ILE A 48 0.32 -11.20 -0.50
CA ILE A 48 -0.86 -10.34 -0.37
C ILE A 48 -2.09 -11.12 -0.79
N GLN A 49 -2.95 -11.43 0.17
CA GLN A 49 -4.17 -12.18 -0.09
C GLN A 49 -5.37 -11.55 0.61
N GLU A 50 -6.54 -11.61 -0.03
CA GLU A 50 -7.81 -11.14 0.54
C GLU A 50 -8.63 -12.33 1.03
N TYR A 51 -9.10 -12.24 2.28
CA TYR A 51 -10.06 -13.17 2.87
C TYR A 51 -11.47 -12.58 2.83
N ILE A 52 -12.50 -13.43 2.81
CA ILE A 52 -13.91 -13.03 2.82
C ILE A 52 -14.76 -13.75 3.89
N ALA A 53 -14.14 -14.48 4.82
CA ALA A 53 -14.84 -15.24 5.86
C ALA A 53 -15.90 -14.39 6.61
N HIS A 54 -15.58 -13.13 6.90
CA HIS A 54 -16.49 -12.18 7.56
C HIS A 54 -17.00 -11.05 6.65
N SER A 55 -17.00 -11.27 5.34
CA SER A 55 -17.37 -10.26 4.34
C SER A 55 -18.54 -10.74 3.47
N TRP A 56 -19.36 -9.79 2.99
CA TRP A 56 -20.55 -10.06 2.16
C TRP A 56 -20.19 -10.38 0.69
N TYR A 57 -19.39 -11.41 0.49
CA TYR A 57 -18.95 -11.92 -0.81
C TYR A 57 -19.01 -13.44 -0.85
N ASP A 58 -18.99 -14.00 -2.06
CA ASP A 58 -18.70 -15.43 -2.29
C ASP A 58 -17.46 -15.59 -3.17
N TYR A 59 -16.67 -16.61 -2.85
CA TYR A 59 -15.59 -17.15 -3.70
C TYR A 59 -16.00 -18.52 -4.20
N GLU A 60 -15.64 -18.84 -5.45
CA GLU A 60 -15.97 -20.12 -6.06
C GLU A 60 -15.36 -21.31 -5.30
N ALA A 61 -14.14 -21.13 -4.78
CA ALA A 61 -13.44 -22.13 -3.98
C ALA A 61 -13.90 -22.20 -2.50
N GLY A 62 -14.86 -21.36 -2.09
CA GLY A 62 -15.35 -21.25 -0.72
C GLY A 62 -14.70 -20.11 0.08
N LYS A 63 -15.38 -19.69 1.16
CA LYS A 63 -15.04 -18.48 1.94
C LYS A 63 -13.78 -18.61 2.83
N GLU A 64 -13.32 -19.84 3.06
CA GLU A 64 -12.19 -20.13 3.95
C GLU A 64 -10.83 -19.91 3.28
N LEU A 65 -10.79 -19.92 1.95
CA LEU A 65 -9.55 -19.79 1.19
C LEU A 65 -9.33 -18.33 0.77
N PRO A 66 -8.13 -17.77 1.03
CA PRO A 66 -7.83 -16.44 0.57
C PRO A 66 -7.43 -16.46 -0.91
N LEU A 67 -7.59 -15.32 -1.58
CA LEU A 67 -7.16 -15.15 -2.97
C LEU A 67 -6.14 -14.02 -3.08
N HIS A 68 -5.05 -14.29 -3.79
CA HIS A 68 -4.18 -13.22 -4.29
C HIS A 68 -4.95 -12.39 -5.34
N PRO A 69 -4.80 -11.05 -5.40
CA PRO A 69 -5.60 -10.19 -6.28
C PRO A 69 -5.59 -10.56 -7.77
N TYR A 70 -4.51 -11.12 -8.33
CA TYR A 70 -4.54 -11.66 -9.71
C TYR A 70 -5.66 -12.69 -9.94
N ALA A 71 -5.97 -13.50 -8.93
CA ALA A 71 -7.05 -14.49 -8.93
C ALA A 71 -8.26 -14.03 -8.11
N GLY A 72 -8.28 -12.78 -7.64
CA GLY A 72 -9.31 -12.27 -6.75
C GLY A 72 -10.68 -12.22 -7.43
N GLU A 73 -11.71 -12.54 -6.65
CA GLU A 73 -13.11 -12.51 -7.06
C GLU A 73 -13.86 -11.39 -6.33
N THR A 74 -14.91 -10.86 -6.97
CA THR A 74 -15.79 -9.84 -6.38
C THR A 74 -17.25 -10.18 -6.72
N ARG A 75 -17.79 -11.24 -6.12
CA ARG A 75 -19.21 -11.63 -6.25
C ARG A 75 -19.96 -11.20 -4.99
N LEU A 76 -20.82 -10.17 -5.12
CA LEU A 76 -21.55 -9.61 -3.97
C LEU A 76 -22.55 -10.63 -3.43
N ASN A 77 -22.53 -10.88 -2.12
CA ASN A 77 -23.48 -11.77 -1.45
C ASN A 77 -23.85 -11.22 -0.07
N TYR A 78 -24.90 -10.39 -0.02
CA TYR A 78 -25.39 -9.84 1.23
C TYR A 78 -26.19 -10.89 2.01
N THR A 79 -25.66 -11.26 3.17
CA THR A 79 -26.25 -12.22 4.11
C THR A 79 -26.58 -11.58 5.47
N GLY A 80 -26.41 -10.27 5.60
CA GLY A 80 -26.70 -9.52 6.80
C GLY A 80 -28.21 -9.31 7.06
N PRO A 81 -28.56 -8.68 8.19
CA PRO A 81 -29.96 -8.43 8.55
C PRO A 81 -30.65 -7.46 7.58
N LYS A 82 -31.97 -7.62 7.41
CA LYS A 82 -32.78 -6.69 6.61
C LYS A 82 -33.02 -5.39 7.41
N PRO A 83 -32.77 -4.20 6.86
CA PRO A 83 -33.11 -2.94 7.54
C PRO A 83 -34.62 -2.80 7.82
N PRO A 84 -35.01 -2.14 8.94
CA PRO A 84 -34.14 -1.64 9.99
C PRO A 84 -33.64 -2.77 10.90
N TYR A 85 -32.40 -2.66 11.37
CA TYR A 85 -31.81 -3.54 12.39
C TYR A 85 -31.01 -2.69 13.37
N GLU A 86 -30.82 -3.17 14.60
CA GLU A 86 -30.07 -2.45 15.64
C GLU A 86 -28.58 -2.86 15.67
N HIS A 87 -28.30 -4.14 15.42
CA HIS A 87 -26.97 -4.72 15.49
C HIS A 87 -26.69 -5.64 14.30
N LEU A 88 -25.42 -5.75 13.94
CA LEU A 88 -24.92 -6.80 13.04
C LEU A 88 -24.60 -8.06 13.86
N ASP A 89 -24.74 -9.22 13.23
CA ASP A 89 -24.19 -10.48 13.76
C ASP A 89 -22.72 -10.58 13.35
N VAL A 90 -21.82 -10.41 14.32
CA VAL A 90 -20.37 -10.36 14.10
C VAL A 90 -19.71 -11.74 14.00
N ASP A 91 -20.44 -12.80 14.39
CA ASP A 91 -19.97 -14.19 14.20
C ASP A 91 -20.16 -14.64 12.74
N GLN A 92 -20.95 -13.89 11.96
CA GLN A 92 -21.19 -14.11 10.53
C GLN A 92 -20.45 -13.10 9.65
N SER A 93 -20.78 -13.05 8.36
CA SER A 93 -20.36 -11.95 7.49
C SER A 93 -20.99 -10.62 7.94
N TYR A 94 -20.18 -9.59 8.15
CA TYR A 94 -20.63 -8.30 8.71
C TYR A 94 -20.12 -7.05 7.99
N SER A 95 -19.38 -7.20 6.88
CA SER A 95 -18.76 -6.06 6.19
C SER A 95 -18.77 -6.19 4.66
N TRP A 96 -18.84 -5.05 3.97
CA TRP A 96 -18.53 -4.96 2.54
C TRP A 96 -17.03 -4.83 2.27
N LEU A 97 -16.19 -4.74 3.29
CA LEU A 97 -14.74 -4.80 3.10
C LEU A 97 -14.31 -6.27 3.11
N LYS A 98 -13.49 -6.64 2.13
CA LYS A 98 -12.65 -7.85 2.21
C LYS A 98 -11.61 -7.68 3.33
N SER A 99 -10.87 -8.74 3.65
CA SER A 99 -9.89 -8.76 4.73
C SER A 99 -8.49 -9.09 4.21
N PRO A 100 -7.71 -8.10 3.72
CA PRO A 100 -6.36 -8.31 3.22
C PRO A 100 -5.40 -8.74 4.34
N ARG A 101 -4.48 -9.64 4.03
CA ARG A 101 -3.39 -10.08 4.90
C ARG A 101 -2.11 -10.17 4.08
N TRP A 102 -0.98 -9.92 4.74
CA TRP A 102 0.35 -10.17 4.18
C TRP A 102 0.95 -11.38 4.88
N LYS A 103 1.16 -12.49 4.17
CA LYS A 103 1.60 -13.79 4.74
C LYS A 103 0.75 -14.22 5.93
N GLY A 104 -0.56 -14.01 5.86
CA GLY A 104 -1.51 -14.29 6.94
C GLY A 104 -1.54 -13.26 8.08
N HIS A 105 -0.62 -12.29 8.12
CA HIS A 105 -0.61 -11.24 9.12
C HIS A 105 -1.57 -10.09 8.76
N ALA A 106 -2.33 -9.62 9.76
CA ALA A 106 -3.02 -8.34 9.65
C ALA A 106 -1.99 -7.20 9.77
N MET A 107 -2.06 -6.24 8.85
CA MET A 107 -1.09 -5.18 8.70
C MET A 107 -1.73 -3.80 8.87
N GLU A 108 -1.01 -2.87 9.48
CA GLU A 108 -1.36 -1.46 9.47
C GLU A 108 -0.61 -0.74 8.34
N VAL A 109 -1.32 0.03 7.52
CA VAL A 109 -0.74 0.85 6.46
C VAL A 109 -0.89 2.34 6.76
N GLY A 110 -0.23 3.19 5.97
CA GLY A 110 -0.40 4.64 6.04
C GLY A 110 0.75 5.37 6.71
N PRO A 111 0.51 6.61 7.18
CA PRO A 111 1.59 7.50 7.61
C PRO A 111 2.51 6.91 8.68
N LEU A 112 1.94 6.20 9.66
CA LEU A 112 2.75 5.57 10.70
C LEU A 112 3.65 4.47 10.12
N ALA A 113 3.13 3.62 9.23
CA ALA A 113 3.92 2.58 8.58
C ALA A 113 5.11 3.18 7.81
N ARG A 114 4.89 4.24 7.03
CA ARG A 114 5.93 4.92 6.27
C ARG A 114 6.99 5.60 7.15
N VAL A 115 6.57 6.33 8.18
CA VAL A 115 7.50 6.97 9.11
C VAL A 115 8.36 5.93 9.84
N LEU A 116 7.76 4.82 10.28
CA LEU A 116 8.51 3.72 10.90
C LEU A 116 9.48 3.08 9.92
N MET A 117 9.07 2.84 8.68
CA MET A 117 9.91 2.26 7.65
C MET A 117 11.11 3.15 7.32
N LEU A 118 10.88 4.45 7.11
CA LEU A 118 11.93 5.44 6.89
C LEU A 118 12.89 5.53 8.09
N TYR A 119 12.34 5.52 9.31
CA TYR A 119 13.13 5.56 10.55
C TYR A 119 14.05 4.33 10.68
N ALA A 120 13.49 3.13 10.44
CA ALA A 120 14.18 1.85 10.49
C ALA A 120 15.28 1.74 9.41
N ARG A 121 15.01 2.23 8.20
CA ARG A 121 15.99 2.29 7.09
C ARG A 121 17.05 3.40 7.24
N GLY A 122 17.01 4.18 8.31
CA GLY A 122 18.06 5.16 8.58
C GLY A 122 17.88 6.51 7.89
N HIS A 123 16.69 6.82 7.34
CA HIS A 123 16.46 8.09 6.65
C HIS A 123 16.71 9.28 7.60
N ALA A 124 17.75 10.07 7.31
CA ALA A 124 18.30 11.04 8.24
C ALA A 124 17.27 12.07 8.71
N GLN A 125 16.54 12.67 7.76
CA GLN A 125 15.51 13.66 8.06
C GLN A 125 14.37 13.07 8.91
N THR A 126 13.93 11.83 8.62
CA THR A 126 12.90 11.17 9.43
C THR A 126 13.38 10.95 10.86
N ARG A 127 14.62 10.47 11.04
CA ARG A 127 15.19 10.24 12.38
C ARG A 127 15.31 11.52 13.19
N GLU A 128 15.72 12.63 12.55
CA GLU A 128 15.77 13.95 13.17
C GLU A 128 14.37 14.42 13.60
N LEU A 129 13.39 14.37 12.68
CA LEU A 129 12.02 14.80 12.94
C LEU A 129 11.34 13.97 14.05
N VAL A 130 11.51 12.65 14.01
CA VAL A 130 11.03 11.73 15.05
C VAL A 130 11.73 12.03 16.37
N GLY A 131 13.06 12.11 16.39
CA GLY A 131 13.84 12.39 17.59
C GLY A 131 13.46 13.72 18.26
N MET A 132 13.31 14.79 17.46
CA MET A 132 12.84 16.09 17.92
C MET A 132 11.43 16.02 18.52
N THR A 133 10.51 15.30 17.87
CA THR A 133 9.14 15.11 18.37
C THR A 133 9.12 14.37 19.70
N LEU A 134 9.83 13.24 19.79
CA LEU A 134 9.91 12.42 20.99
C LEU A 134 10.55 13.18 22.16
N SER A 135 11.66 13.88 21.91
CA SER A 135 12.33 14.71 22.92
C SER A 135 11.47 15.87 23.39
N LYS A 136 10.74 16.54 22.48
CA LYS A 136 9.87 17.66 22.82
C LYS A 136 8.70 17.24 23.72
N LEU A 137 8.21 16.03 23.52
CA LEU A 137 7.09 15.47 24.28
C LEU A 137 7.54 14.67 25.51
N ASP A 138 8.84 14.45 25.69
CA ASP A 138 9.44 13.63 26.75
C ASP A 138 8.85 12.20 26.78
N ILE A 139 8.81 11.55 25.62
CA ILE A 139 8.25 10.20 25.43
C ILE A 139 9.23 9.28 24.69
N PRO A 140 9.19 7.96 24.94
CA PRO A 140 10.08 7.01 24.28
C PRO A 140 9.57 6.64 22.88
N VAL A 141 10.40 5.97 22.08
CA VAL A 141 10.07 5.61 20.67
C VAL A 141 8.84 4.73 20.55
N GLU A 142 8.54 3.92 21.56
CA GLU A 142 7.37 3.06 21.63
C GLU A 142 6.06 3.85 21.63
N ALA A 143 6.09 5.14 21.99
CA ALA A 143 4.93 6.02 21.92
C ALA A 143 4.46 6.26 20.47
N LEU A 144 5.30 5.99 19.46
CA LEU A 144 4.88 6.00 18.05
C LEU A 144 3.79 4.96 17.77
N PHE A 145 3.75 3.83 18.49
CA PHE A 145 2.77 2.76 18.31
C PHE A 145 1.41 3.09 18.96
N SER A 146 0.87 4.28 18.70
CA SER A 146 -0.33 4.81 19.36
C SER A 146 -1.16 5.69 18.42
N THR A 147 -2.37 6.09 18.85
CA THR A 147 -3.18 7.08 18.13
C THR A 147 -2.48 8.43 18.01
N LEU A 148 -1.74 8.85 19.05
CA LEU A 148 -0.92 10.05 19.02
C LEU A 148 0.20 9.91 17.99
N GLY A 149 0.91 8.78 18.00
CA GLY A 149 1.98 8.48 17.06
C GLY A 149 1.50 8.44 15.61
N ARG A 150 0.33 7.85 15.32
CA ARG A 150 -0.31 7.91 13.99
C ARG A 150 -0.61 9.34 13.55
N THR A 151 -1.05 10.18 14.48
CA THR A 151 -1.37 11.58 14.20
C THR A 151 -0.10 12.38 13.93
N ALA A 152 0.94 12.20 14.74
CA ALA A 152 2.24 12.81 14.54
C ALA A 152 2.86 12.35 13.21
N ALA A 153 2.85 11.05 12.91
CA ALA A 153 3.44 10.52 11.67
C ALA A 153 2.88 11.21 10.41
N ARG A 154 1.58 11.53 10.39
CA ARG A 154 0.95 12.29 9.29
C ARG A 154 1.55 13.68 9.10
N THR A 155 1.88 14.39 10.17
CA THR A 155 2.50 15.72 10.06
C THR A 155 3.98 15.62 9.70
N LEU A 156 4.69 14.61 10.24
CA LEU A 156 6.12 14.39 9.95
C LEU A 156 6.33 14.02 8.48
N GLU A 157 5.55 13.09 7.92
CA GLU A 157 5.66 12.75 6.50
C GLU A 157 5.30 13.93 5.59
N THR A 158 4.36 14.79 6.01
CA THR A 158 3.99 16.00 5.26
C THR A 158 5.19 16.92 5.12
N LYS A 159 6.02 17.06 6.18
CA LYS A 159 7.25 17.85 6.12
C LYS A 159 8.27 17.24 5.17
N ILE A 160 8.47 15.92 5.24
CA ILE A 160 9.43 15.20 4.38
C ILE A 160 9.05 15.34 2.91
N ILE A 161 7.80 15.05 2.57
CA ILE A 161 7.30 15.16 1.20
C ILE A 161 7.32 16.62 0.74
N GLY A 162 6.92 17.55 1.62
CA GLY A 162 6.94 18.99 1.37
C GLY A 162 8.32 19.51 0.95
N ASP A 163 9.37 19.09 1.65
CA ASP A 163 10.75 19.47 1.31
C ASP A 163 11.21 18.81 0.00
N THR A 164 10.79 17.57 -0.24
CA THR A 164 11.18 16.82 -1.43
C THR A 164 10.56 17.38 -2.71
N MET A 165 9.36 18.00 -2.63
CA MET A 165 8.69 18.58 -3.80
C MET A 165 9.53 19.59 -4.57
N GLN A 166 10.35 20.41 -3.89
CA GLN A 166 11.23 21.35 -4.57
C GLN A 166 12.29 20.63 -5.40
N THR A 167 12.83 19.52 -4.90
CA THR A 167 13.82 18.69 -5.62
C THR A 167 13.21 18.14 -6.91
N TRP A 168 11.97 17.62 -6.86
CA TRP A 168 11.29 17.12 -8.05
C TRP A 168 11.03 18.23 -9.09
N TYR A 169 10.64 19.41 -8.63
CA TYR A 169 10.46 20.57 -9.51
C TYR A 169 11.79 20.98 -10.17
N ASP A 170 12.87 21.08 -9.39
CA ASP A 170 14.18 21.46 -9.90
C ASP A 170 14.71 20.44 -10.92
N ASN A 171 14.50 19.14 -10.66
CA ASN A 171 14.84 18.06 -11.58
C ASN A 171 14.06 18.17 -12.90
N LEU A 172 12.75 18.46 -12.83
CA LEU A 172 11.93 18.70 -14.02
C LEU A 172 12.46 19.88 -14.84
N ILE A 173 12.76 21.01 -14.19
CA ILE A 173 13.30 22.20 -14.86
C ILE A 173 14.68 21.92 -15.46
N ALA A 174 15.52 21.13 -14.78
CA ALA A 174 16.83 20.73 -15.29
C ALA A 174 16.70 19.86 -16.56
N ASN A 175 15.79 18.89 -16.58
CA ASN A 175 15.53 18.05 -17.76
C ASN A 175 15.10 18.88 -18.97
N ILE A 176 14.14 19.81 -18.76
CA ILE A 176 13.68 20.72 -19.83
C ILE A 176 14.83 21.58 -20.34
N LYS A 177 15.67 22.14 -19.45
CA LYS A 177 16.85 22.94 -19.84
C LYS A 177 17.89 22.12 -20.61
N ALA A 178 18.00 20.82 -20.32
CA ALA A 178 18.86 19.89 -21.05
C ALA A 178 18.27 19.46 -22.41
N GLY A 179 17.05 19.89 -22.73
CA GLY A 179 16.38 19.60 -24.00
C GLY A 179 15.46 18.36 -23.96
N ASP A 180 15.30 17.72 -22.79
CA ASP A 180 14.35 16.63 -22.64
C ASP A 180 12.96 17.18 -22.33
N THR A 181 12.07 17.10 -23.32
CA THR A 181 10.67 17.50 -23.23
C THR A 181 9.72 16.34 -23.54
N LYS A 182 10.21 15.08 -23.56
CA LYS A 182 9.36 13.92 -23.87
C LYS A 182 8.46 13.61 -22.67
N THR A 183 7.14 13.61 -22.88
CA THR A 183 6.13 13.39 -21.82
C THR A 183 5.22 12.20 -22.07
N PHE A 184 5.36 11.53 -23.22
CA PHE A 184 4.52 10.41 -23.63
C PHE A 184 5.36 9.35 -24.33
N ASN A 185 5.21 8.08 -23.92
CA ASN A 185 5.79 6.94 -24.62
C ASN A 185 4.69 6.22 -25.42
N GLU A 186 4.79 6.34 -26.74
CA GLU A 186 3.82 5.89 -27.74
C GLU A 186 3.99 4.42 -28.16
N VAL A 187 5.11 3.78 -27.78
CA VAL A 187 5.55 2.47 -28.32
C VAL A 187 4.50 1.37 -28.16
N LEU A 188 3.80 1.35 -27.03
CA LEU A 188 2.74 0.37 -26.72
C LEU A 188 1.37 1.02 -26.55
N TRP A 189 1.09 2.11 -27.28
CA TRP A 189 -0.20 2.80 -27.19
C TRP A 189 -1.35 2.01 -27.82
N ASP A 190 -1.14 1.43 -29.00
CA ASP A 190 -2.18 0.72 -29.75
C ASP A 190 -2.33 -0.73 -29.22
N PRO A 191 -3.55 -1.19 -28.88
CA PRO A 191 -3.77 -2.56 -28.39
C PRO A 191 -3.30 -3.66 -29.32
N SER A 192 -3.20 -3.40 -30.64
CA SER A 192 -2.65 -4.35 -31.61
C SER A 192 -1.16 -4.62 -31.42
N SER A 193 -0.44 -3.77 -30.67
CA SER A 193 0.97 -3.95 -30.30
C SER A 193 1.16 -4.76 -29.01
N TRP A 194 0.10 -5.02 -28.26
CA TRP A 194 0.18 -5.69 -26.97
C TRP A 194 0.31 -7.21 -27.16
N PRO A 195 0.95 -7.93 -26.22
CA PRO A 195 0.79 -9.38 -26.15
C PRO A 195 -0.69 -9.76 -25.96
N SER A 196 -1.10 -10.92 -26.49
CA SER A 196 -2.48 -11.41 -26.35
C SER A 196 -2.87 -11.67 -24.90
N GLU A 197 -1.91 -12.01 -24.04
CA GLU A 197 -2.08 -12.15 -22.60
C GLU A 197 -1.00 -11.36 -21.85
N ALA A 198 -1.41 -10.60 -20.84
CA ALA A 198 -0.50 -9.91 -19.93
C ALA A 198 -1.13 -9.80 -18.53
N ARG A 199 -0.29 -9.64 -17.52
CA ARG A 199 -0.74 -9.23 -16.18
C ARG A 199 0.25 -8.23 -15.60
N GLY A 200 -0.23 -7.35 -14.73
CA GLY A 200 0.62 -6.38 -14.06
C GLY A 200 0.02 -5.91 -12.75
N VAL A 201 0.86 -5.27 -11.95
CA VAL A 201 0.48 -4.59 -10.72
C VAL A 201 0.97 -3.15 -10.79
N GLY A 202 0.05 -2.20 -10.61
CA GLY A 202 0.39 -0.80 -10.35
C GLY A 202 0.17 -0.53 -8.87
N PHE A 203 1.16 0.01 -8.19
CA PHE A 203 1.08 0.32 -6.76
C PHE A 203 1.59 1.72 -6.46
N MET A 204 1.18 2.23 -5.31
CA MET A 204 1.60 3.53 -4.79
C MET A 204 1.42 3.59 -3.27
N GLU A 205 2.03 4.59 -2.64
CA GLU A 205 1.76 4.99 -1.28
C GLU A 205 0.74 6.14 -1.28
N ALA A 206 -0.53 5.77 -1.37
CA ALA A 206 -1.62 6.73 -1.22
C ALA A 206 -1.55 7.40 0.18
N PRO A 207 -2.21 8.56 0.39
CA PRO A 207 -2.15 9.26 1.68
C PRO A 207 -2.54 8.39 2.89
N ARG A 208 -3.39 7.37 2.68
CA ARG A 208 -3.84 6.43 3.71
C ARG A 208 -2.99 5.15 3.81
N GLY A 209 -2.04 4.90 2.90
CA GLY A 209 -1.17 3.73 2.89
C GLY A 209 -1.00 3.09 1.52
N GLY A 210 -0.39 1.91 1.49
CA GLY A 210 -0.21 1.11 0.29
C GLY A 210 -1.52 0.84 -0.44
N LEU A 211 -1.58 1.27 -1.70
CA LEU A 211 -2.65 1.02 -2.66
C LEU A 211 -2.05 0.22 -3.82
N ALA A 212 -2.74 -0.81 -4.27
CA ALA A 212 -2.31 -1.55 -5.45
C ALA A 212 -3.50 -2.05 -6.26
N HIS A 213 -3.33 -2.00 -7.58
CA HIS A 213 -4.24 -2.46 -8.60
C HIS A 213 -3.57 -3.60 -9.38
N TRP A 214 -4.13 -4.79 -9.32
CA TRP A 214 -3.73 -5.93 -10.12
C TRP A 214 -4.66 -6.06 -11.33
N ILE A 215 -4.07 -6.17 -12.51
CA ILE A 215 -4.78 -6.28 -13.78
C ILE A 215 -4.32 -7.54 -14.52
N VAL A 216 -5.29 -8.24 -15.11
CA VAL A 216 -5.06 -9.30 -16.09
C VAL A 216 -5.71 -8.87 -17.40
N ILE A 217 -4.95 -8.87 -18.48
CA ILE A 217 -5.35 -8.49 -19.83
C ILE A 217 -5.35 -9.74 -20.70
N GLU A 218 -6.42 -9.91 -21.47
CA GLU A 218 -6.57 -10.98 -22.46
C GLU A 218 -7.25 -10.39 -23.71
N ASP A 219 -6.68 -10.64 -24.89
CA ASP A 219 -7.16 -10.17 -26.19
C ASP A 219 -7.47 -8.65 -26.22
N GLY A 220 -6.56 -7.86 -25.64
CA GLY A 220 -6.68 -6.40 -25.57
C GLY A 220 -7.78 -5.90 -24.62
N LYS A 221 -8.36 -6.77 -23.79
CA LYS A 221 -9.42 -6.43 -22.83
C LYS A 221 -9.01 -6.78 -21.40
N ILE A 222 -9.62 -6.10 -20.44
CA ILE A 222 -9.47 -6.42 -19.02
C ILE A 222 -10.22 -7.72 -18.73
N LYS A 223 -9.48 -8.80 -18.43
CA LYS A 223 -10.01 -10.09 -17.97
C LYS A 223 -10.36 -10.05 -16.48
N ASN A 224 -9.45 -9.52 -15.66
CA ASN A 224 -9.65 -9.33 -14.23
C ASN A 224 -9.02 -8.01 -13.78
N TYR A 225 -9.63 -7.35 -12.80
CA TYR A 225 -9.12 -6.14 -12.18
C TYR A 225 -9.47 -6.14 -10.69
N GLN A 226 -8.47 -6.14 -9.83
CA GLN A 226 -8.65 -6.16 -8.39
C GLN A 226 -7.84 -5.05 -7.75
N ALA A 227 -8.49 -4.29 -6.86
CA ALA A 227 -7.86 -3.21 -6.11
C ALA A 227 -7.84 -3.56 -4.63
N VAL A 228 -6.66 -3.55 -4.03
CA VAL A 228 -6.48 -3.60 -2.58
C VAL A 228 -6.07 -2.20 -2.13
N VAL A 229 -6.99 -1.53 -1.44
CA VAL A 229 -6.93 -0.11 -1.08
C VAL A 229 -6.50 0.01 0.39
N PRO A 230 -5.81 1.09 0.80
CA PRO A 230 -5.31 1.21 2.17
C PRO A 230 -6.36 1.09 3.27
N SER A 231 -7.60 1.52 3.05
CA SER A 231 -8.67 1.38 4.05
C SER A 231 -9.37 0.02 4.02
N THR A 232 -8.99 -0.87 3.09
CA THR A 232 -9.39 -2.27 3.08
C THR A 232 -8.53 -3.10 4.04
N TRP A 233 -7.24 -2.76 4.18
CA TRP A 233 -6.31 -3.34 5.17
C TRP A 233 -6.76 -3.10 6.61
#